data_AF-A0A819PDT3-F1
#
_entry.id   AF-A0A819PDT3-F1
#
_cell.length_a   1.000
_cell.length_b   1.000
_cell.length_c   1.000
_cell.angle_alpha   90.00
_cell.angle_beta   90.00
_cell.angle_gamma   90.00
#
_symmetry.space_group_name_H-M   'P 1'
#
loop_
_entity.id
_entity.type
_entity.pdbx_description
1 polymer ?
#
loop_
_entity_poly.entity_id
_entity_poly.type
_entity_poly.pdbx_seq_one_letter_code
_entity_poly.pdbx_strand_id
1 'polypeptide(L)'
;MAVASNKTLCFQCNKEKITFPCKGCSKEFCFTDLAEHQQILNEELNDIINDYDQFRQRINEQKQNPQNHSLIKQINQWETNSIEIIQQKAQQCRKIVIGSSQTLI
;
A
#
# COMPACT_ATOMS: atom_id res chain seq x y z
N MET A 1 54.42 -13.52 7.58
CA MET A 1 53.16 -13.20 8.28
C MET A 1 52.28 -14.43 8.22
N ALA A 2 51.98 -15.05 9.37
CA ALA A 2 51.10 -16.21 9.42
C ALA A 2 49.66 -15.78 9.16
N VAL A 3 49.03 -16.31 8.11
CA VAL A 3 47.58 -16.19 7.91
C VAL A 3 46.95 -17.14 8.92
N ALA A 4 46.47 -16.62 10.05
CA ALA A 4 45.69 -17.41 10.98
C ALA A 4 44.41 -17.83 10.26
N SER A 5 44.32 -19.09 9.86
CA SER A 5 43.09 -19.68 9.37
C SER A 5 42.14 -19.82 10.56
N ASN A 6 41.44 -18.74 10.91
CA ASN A 6 40.41 -18.72 11.93
C ASN A 6 39.24 -19.57 11.40
N LYS A 7 39.31 -20.86 11.71
CA LYS A 7 38.18 -21.76 11.57
C LYS A 7 37.22 -21.41 12.70
N THR A 8 36.04 -20.96 12.33
CA THR A 8 34.97 -20.53 13.22
C THR A 8 33.69 -21.22 12.79
N LEU A 9 32.69 -21.20 13.67
CA LEU A 9 31.41 -21.85 13.40
C LEU A 9 30.62 -21.03 12.38
N CYS A 10 30.21 -21.63 11.27
CA CYS A 10 29.25 -20.99 10.37
C CYS A 10 27.88 -20.88 11.06
N PHE A 11 27.27 -19.70 11.05
CA PHE A 11 25.95 -19.43 11.61
C PHE A 11 24.83 -20.26 10.97
N GLN A 12 24.94 -20.57 9.67
CA GLN A 12 23.88 -21.27 8.92
C GLN A 12 23.99 -22.79 9.07
N CYS A 13 25.18 -23.36 8.81
CA CYS A 13 25.36 -24.81 8.79
C CYS A 13 25.98 -25.41 10.07
N ASN A 14 26.37 -24.58 11.05
CA ASN A 14 27.00 -24.98 12.31
C ASN A 14 28.25 -25.88 12.16
N LYS A 15 28.98 -25.75 11.05
CA LYS A 15 30.24 -26.47 10.81
C LYS A 15 31.42 -25.53 11.04
N GLU A 16 32.46 -26.03 11.70
CA GLU A 16 33.74 -25.33 11.81
C GLU A 16 34.43 -25.29 10.45
N LYS A 17 34.52 -24.10 9.87
CA LYS A 17 35.13 -23.86 8.56
C LYS A 17 35.79 -22.50 8.57
N ILE A 18 36.52 -22.17 7.50
CA ILE A 18 36.90 -20.78 7.26
C ILE A 18 35.60 -20.01 7.04
N THR A 19 35.33 -19.05 7.93
CA THR A 19 34.16 -18.17 7.82
C THR A 19 34.57 -16.75 7.46
N PHE A 20 33.59 -16.01 6.97
CA PHE A 20 33.69 -14.61 6.63
C PHE A 20 32.54 -13.87 7.31
N PRO A 21 32.79 -12.68 7.88
CA PRO A 21 31.76 -11.90 8.54
C PRO A 21 30.84 -11.20 7.53
N CYS A 22 29.53 -11.31 7.73
CA CYS A 22 28.57 -10.36 7.18
C CYS A 22 28.46 -9.15 8.10
N LYS A 23 28.96 -7.98 7.66
CA LYS A 23 28.94 -6.74 8.47
C LYS A 23 27.52 -6.26 8.80
N GLY A 24 26.56 -6.48 7.89
CA GLY A 24 25.17 -6.07 8.10
C GLY A 24 24.47 -6.91 9.17
N CYS A 25 24.70 -8.21 9.17
CA CYS A 25 24.04 -9.13 10.11
C CYS A 25 24.87 -9.44 11.36
N SER A 26 26.14 -9.00 11.41
CA SER A 26 27.10 -9.30 12.49
C SER A 26 27.22 -10.80 12.78
N LYS A 27 27.23 -11.62 11.72
CA LYS A 27 27.27 -13.10 11.77
C LYS A 27 28.39 -13.64 10.87
N GLU A 28 28.92 -14.79 11.25
CA GLU A 28 29.99 -15.52 10.54
C GLU A 28 29.39 -16.59 9.63
N PHE A 29 29.79 -16.62 8.35
CA PHE A 29 29.29 -17.58 7.37
C PHE A 29 30.43 -18.26 6.62
N CYS A 30 30.27 -19.54 6.27
CA CYS A 30 31.19 -20.15 5.30
C CYS A 30 30.92 -19.57 3.89
N PHE A 31 31.89 -19.66 2.98
CA PHE A 31 31.81 -19.01 1.66
C PHE A 31 30.49 -19.29 0.91
N THR A 32 30.03 -20.55 0.89
CA THR A 32 28.79 -20.95 0.23
C THR A 32 27.56 -20.32 0.89
N ASP A 33 27.45 -20.44 2.21
CA ASP A 33 26.29 -19.93 2.96
C ASP A 33 26.27 -18.39 2.96
N LEU A 34 27.44 -17.73 2.84
CA LEU A 34 27.51 -16.28 2.67
C LEU A 34 26.96 -15.84 1.32
N ALA A 35 27.29 -16.55 0.24
CA ALA A 35 26.79 -16.24 -1.09
C ALA A 35 25.26 -16.45 -1.17
N GLU A 36 24.76 -17.54 -0.60
CA GLU A 36 23.32 -17.79 -0.50
C GLU A 36 22.62 -16.72 0.34
N HIS A 37 23.20 -16.35 1.50
CA HIS A 37 22.68 -15.28 2.34
C HIS A 37 22.58 -13.94 1.59
N GLN A 38 23.61 -13.59 0.81
CA GLN A 38 23.60 -12.37 -0.01
C GLN A 38 22.56 -12.43 -1.12
N GLN A 39 22.34 -13.61 -1.72
CA GLN A 39 21.31 -13.78 -2.73
C GLN A 39 19.92 -13.55 -2.13
N ILE A 40 19.61 -14.17 -0.98
CA ILE A 40 18.35 -13.97 -0.27
C ILE A 40 18.12 -12.49 0.05
N LEU A 41 19.14 -11.79 0.57
CA LEU A 41 19.02 -10.35 0.85
C LEU A 41 18.73 -9.52 -0.40
N ASN A 42 19.30 -9.89 -1.55
CA ASN A 42 19.00 -9.21 -2.82
C ASN A 42 17.57 -9.48 -3.28
N GLU A 43 17.07 -10.70 -3.11
CA GLU A 43 15.68 -11.06 -3.42
C GLU A 43 14.71 -10.26 -2.54
N GLU A 44 14.91 -10.25 -1.22
CA GLU A 44 14.11 -9.46 -0.29
C GLU A 44 14.13 -7.95 -0.62
N LEU A 45 15.30 -7.42 -1.00
CA LEU A 45 15.42 -6.02 -1.40
C LEU A 45 14.65 -5.73 -2.69
N ASN A 46 14.69 -6.63 -3.68
CA ASN A 46 13.93 -6.48 -4.92
C ASN A 46 12.42 -6.48 -4.65
N ASP A 47 11.94 -7.32 -3.74
CA ASP A 47 10.54 -7.33 -3.34
C ASP A 47 10.11 -5.99 -2.72
N ILE A 48 10.94 -5.43 -1.82
CA ILE A 48 10.69 -4.11 -1.22
C ILE A 48 10.65 -3.00 -2.29
N ILE A 49 11.57 -3.03 -3.26
CA ILE A 49 11.61 -2.05 -4.35
C ILE A 49 10.34 -2.16 -5.22
N ASN A 50 9.93 -3.38 -5.55
CA ASN A 50 8.73 -3.63 -6.35
C ASN A 50 7.47 -3.14 -5.63
N ASP A 51 7.35 -3.41 -4.32
CA ASP A 51 6.24 -2.91 -3.50
C ASP A 51 6.22 -1.38 -3.43
N TYR A 52 7.39 -0.75 -3.29
CA TYR A 52 7.52 0.70 -3.32
C TYR A 52 7.07 1.29 -4.66
N ASP A 53 7.48 0.71 -5.78
CA ASP A 53 7.11 1.18 -7.11
C ASP A 53 5.61 1.02 -7.38
N GLN A 54 5.02 -0.12 -7.01
CA GLN A 54 3.58 -0.33 -7.10
C GLN A 54 2.80 0.67 -6.24
N PHE A 55 3.24 0.91 -5.01
CA PHE A 55 2.60 1.86 -4.12
C PHE A 55 2.65 3.28 -4.69
N ARG A 56 3.83 3.70 -5.19
CA ARG A 56 4.02 4.99 -5.83
C ARG A 56 3.15 5.14 -7.07
N GLN A 57 3.03 4.10 -7.89
CA GLN A 57 2.15 4.08 -9.05
C GLN A 57 0.69 4.29 -8.64
N ARG A 58 0.18 3.54 -7.66
CA ARG A 58 -1.21 3.70 -7.17
C ARG A 58 -1.49 5.12 -6.69
N ILE A 59 -0.56 5.74 -5.96
CA ILE A 59 -0.70 7.15 -5.54
C ILE A 59 -0.76 8.09 -6.75
N ASN A 60 0.11 7.90 -7.74
CA ASN A 60 0.14 8.74 -8.92
C ASN A 60 -1.14 8.61 -9.76
N GLU A 61 -1.65 7.40 -9.93
CA GLU A 61 -2.93 7.15 -10.61
C GLU A 61 -4.10 7.86 -9.90
N GLN A 62 -4.15 7.80 -8.57
CA GLN A 62 -5.15 8.54 -7.79
C GLN A 62 -5.01 10.06 -7.95
N LYS A 63 -3.78 10.59 -8.01
CA LYS A 63 -3.54 12.02 -8.26
C LYS A 63 -3.96 12.45 -9.66
N GLN A 64 -3.76 11.62 -10.67
CA GLN A 64 -4.14 11.94 -12.06
C GLN A 64 -5.65 11.93 -12.26
N ASN A 65 -6.37 11.07 -11.54
CA ASN A 65 -7.83 11.05 -11.60
C ASN A 65 -8.47 11.10 -10.19
N PRO A 66 -8.49 12.30 -9.56
CA PRO A 66 -9.05 12.47 -8.21
C PRO A 66 -10.54 12.07 -8.13
N GLN A 67 -11.26 12.20 -9.23
CA GLN A 67 -12.68 11.83 -9.33
C GLN A 67 -12.93 10.33 -9.19
N ASN A 68 -11.92 9.50 -9.47
CA ASN A 68 -12.02 8.06 -9.27
C ASN A 68 -11.82 7.62 -7.82
N HIS A 69 -11.43 8.53 -6.92
CA HIS A 69 -11.26 8.22 -5.52
C HIS A 69 -12.59 7.76 -4.88
N SER A 70 -12.58 6.64 -4.15
CA SER A 70 -13.78 6.04 -3.56
C SER A 70 -14.57 7.04 -2.69
N LEU A 71 -13.88 7.85 -1.88
CA LEU A 71 -14.53 8.88 -1.07
C LEU A 71 -15.20 9.98 -1.92
N ILE A 72 -14.60 10.37 -3.05
CA ILE A 72 -15.21 11.37 -3.95
C ILE A 72 -16.48 10.79 -4.58
N LYS A 73 -16.47 9.52 -4.99
CA LYS A 73 -17.69 8.85 -5.47
C LYS A 73 -18.80 8.82 -4.41
N GLN A 74 -18.46 8.56 -3.15
CA GLN A 74 -19.42 8.59 -2.04
C GLN A 74 -19.96 9.99 -1.79
N ILE A 75 -19.11 11.03 -1.84
CA ILE A 75 -19.54 12.43 -1.74
C ILE A 75 -20.51 12.78 -2.87
N ASN A 76 -20.17 12.46 -4.12
CA ASN A 76 -21.02 12.75 -5.28
C ASN A 76 -22.38 12.03 -5.19
N GLN A 77 -22.38 10.78 -4.70
CA GLN A 77 -23.62 10.03 -4.49
C GLN A 77 -24.47 10.66 -3.38
N TRP A 78 -23.84 11.05 -2.25
CA TRP A 78 -24.53 11.75 -1.17
C TRP A 78 -25.12 13.08 -1.64
N GLU A 79 -24.38 13.85 -2.44
CA GLU A 79 -24.84 15.11 -3.02
C GLU A 79 -26.06 14.89 -3.93
N THR A 80 -25.97 13.92 -4.84
CA THR A 80 -27.06 13.57 -5.77
C THR A 80 -28.34 13.20 -5.02
N ASN A 81 -28.23 12.30 -4.04
CA ASN A 81 -29.37 11.86 -3.23
C ASN A 81 -29.97 13.04 -2.44
N SER A 82 -29.14 13.92 -1.90
CA SER A 82 -29.59 15.08 -1.13
C SER A 82 -30.37 16.07 -2.01
N ILE A 83 -29.88 16.33 -3.23
CA ILE A 83 -30.58 17.18 -4.22
C ILE A 83 -31.95 16.58 -4.55
N GLU A 84 -32.02 15.27 -4.80
CA GLU A 84 -33.27 14.59 -5.12
C GLU A 84 -34.30 14.73 -3.99
N ILE A 85 -33.89 14.49 -2.73
CA ILE A 85 -34.77 14.64 -1.56
C ILE A 85 -35.32 16.08 -1.48
N ILE A 86 -34.46 17.08 -1.67
CA ILE A 86 -34.86 18.50 -1.63
C ILE A 86 -35.86 18.80 -2.75
N GLN A 87 -35.60 18.32 -3.97
CA GLN A 87 -36.47 18.52 -5.12
C GLN A 87 -37.84 17.87 -4.94
N GLN A 88 -37.86 16.62 -4.48
CA GLN A 88 -39.11 15.90 -4.17
C GLN A 88 -39.91 16.65 -3.10
N LYS A 89 -39.26 17.12 -2.03
CA LYS A 89 -39.93 17.86 -0.97
C LYS A 89 -40.47 19.21 -1.47
N ALA A 90 -39.69 19.94 -2.25
CA ALA A 90 -40.14 21.19 -2.86
C ALA A 90 -41.35 20.98 -3.78
N GLN A 91 -41.35 19.89 -4.57
CA GLN A 91 -42.48 19.56 -5.44
C GLN A 91 -43.74 19.21 -4.64
N GLN A 92 -43.62 18.48 -3.53
CA GLN A 92 -44.74 18.23 -2.61
C GLN A 92 -45.31 19.53 -2.07
N CYS A 93 -44.47 20.45 -1.58
CA CYS A 93 -44.91 21.74 -1.07
C CYS A 93 -45.63 22.57 -2.14
N ARG A 94 -45.11 22.61 -3.38
CA ARG A 94 -45.77 23.30 -4.50
C ARG A 94 -47.15 22.71 -4.80
N LYS A 95 -47.28 21.38 -4.82
CA LYS A 95 -48.58 20.71 -5.01
C LYS A 95 -49.58 21.07 -3.93
N ILE A 96 -49.14 21.15 -2.67
CA ILE A 96 -50.01 21.57 -1.56
C ILE A 96 -50.51 22.99 -1.79
N VAL A 97 -49.62 23.96 -2.05
CA VAL A 97 -50.01 25.37 -2.22
C VAL A 97 -50.95 25.54 -3.43
N ILE A 98 -50.61 24.95 -4.58
CA ILE A 98 -51.43 25.06 -5.80
C ILE A 98 -52.77 24.34 -5.62
N GLY A 99 -52.77 23.12 -5.05
CA GLY A 99 -53.99 22.36 -4.80
C GLY A 99 -54.92 23.03 -3.78
N SER A 100 -54.36 23.65 -2.74
CA SER A 100 -55.11 24.45 -1.75
C SER A 100 -55.76 25.69 -2.37
N SER A 101 -55.16 26.22 -3.43
CA SER A 101 -55.67 27.40 -4.14
C SER A 101 -56.87 27.09 -5.06
N GLN A 102 -57.10 25.80 -5.38
CA GLN A 102 -58.19 25.37 -6.28
C GLN A 102 -59.48 24.97 -5.54
N THR A 103 -59.45 24.79 -4.21
CA THR A 103 -60.62 24.37 -3.42
C THR A 103 -61.43 25.54 -2.85
N LEU A 104 -61.04 26.79 -3.15
CA LEU A 104 -61.64 28.02 -2.62
C LEU A 104 -62.48 28.82 -3.63
N ILE A 105 -62.84 28.23 -4.77
CA ILE A 105 -63.76 28.78 -5.77
C ILE A 105 -64.91 27.78 -5.96
#